data_AF-A0A1W9LDF3-F1
#
_entry.id   AF-A0A1W9LDF3-F1
#
_cell.length_a   1.000
_cell.length_b   1.000
_cell.length_c   1.000
_cell.angle_alpha   90.00
_cell.angle_beta   90.00
_cell.angle_gamma   90.00
#
_symmetry.space_group_name_H-M   'P 1'
#
loop_
_entity.id
_entity.type
_entity.pdbx_description
1 polymer ?
#
loop_
_entity_poly.entity_id
_entity_poly.type
_entity_poly.pdbx_seq_one_letter_code
_entity_poly.pdbx_strand_id
1 'polypeptide(L)'
;MGLLAWCGRQAVPASFDSALAAMREDGAWLVRSESVPSGRVGAVGPAHSLRRMEDSGSGAVLWIDGSLCGWDGREPSPEAMFRAGSDSCAGHFAAILCHPGHEGLQAITDPWGTRLLYQVRHADGWLLASDLDAVFAAGLLPRRVDPAYMSSLLRFNKCRLGDRTLLYDVEVLPPASAIRFLPDGRREVTPEQRRGTALLTTGNPLSDEVRLAEATARAA
;
A
#
# COMPACT_ATOMS: atom_id res chain seq x y z
N MET A 1 -1.42 -15.07 3.13
CA MET A 1 -1.96 -14.08 4.09
C MET A 1 -1.94 -12.74 3.40
N GLY A 2 -3.04 -12.01 3.35
CA GLY A 2 -3.02 -10.69 2.76
C GLY A 2 -4.29 -9.88 2.98
N LEU A 3 -4.17 -8.63 2.58
CA LEU A 3 -5.21 -7.62 2.49
C LEU A 3 -5.60 -7.47 1.03
N LEU A 4 -6.89 -7.32 0.75
CA LEU A 4 -7.44 -7.10 -0.59
C LEU A 4 -8.52 -6.02 -0.51
N ALA A 5 -8.43 -4.98 -1.33
CA ALA A 5 -9.43 -3.92 -1.35
C ALA A 5 -9.78 -3.50 -2.77
N TRP A 6 -11.07 -3.30 -3.00
CA TRP A 6 -11.63 -2.73 -4.23
C TRP A 6 -12.15 -1.33 -3.95
N CYS A 7 -11.76 -0.36 -4.77
CA CYS A 7 -12.35 0.98 -4.78
C CYS A 7 -12.78 1.35 -6.20
N GLY A 8 -14.08 1.45 -6.44
CA GLY A 8 -14.61 1.71 -7.79
C GLY A 8 -16.06 2.16 -7.77
N ARG A 9 -16.50 2.78 -8.87
CA ARG A 9 -17.90 3.23 -9.02
C ARG A 9 -18.88 2.08 -9.21
N GLN A 10 -18.41 1.01 -9.85
CA GLN A 10 -19.22 -0.18 -10.09
C GLN A 10 -19.15 -1.13 -8.90
N ALA A 11 -20.10 -2.08 -8.89
CA ALA A 11 -20.07 -3.20 -7.98
C ALA A 11 -18.70 -3.90 -8.03
N VAL A 12 -18.29 -4.43 -6.89
CA VAL A 12 -17.07 -5.22 -6.76
C VAL A 12 -17.10 -6.34 -7.82
N PRO A 13 -15.99 -6.57 -8.55
CA PRO A 13 -15.92 -7.68 -9.51
C PRO A 13 -16.30 -9.01 -8.84
N ALA A 14 -17.07 -9.85 -9.53
CA ALA A 14 -17.49 -11.14 -8.99
C ALA A 14 -16.29 -12.04 -8.57
N SER A 15 -15.16 -11.87 -9.25
CA SER A 15 -13.90 -12.53 -8.94
C SER A 15 -13.28 -12.13 -7.60
N PHE A 16 -13.72 -11.04 -6.96
CA PHE A 16 -13.19 -10.62 -5.66
C PHE A 16 -13.48 -11.65 -4.55
N ASP A 17 -14.69 -12.23 -4.54
CA ASP A 17 -15.01 -13.29 -3.58
C ASP A 17 -14.21 -14.56 -3.84
N SER A 18 -13.99 -14.89 -5.12
CA SER A 18 -13.08 -15.97 -5.51
C SER A 18 -11.64 -15.69 -5.07
N ALA A 19 -11.19 -14.42 -5.12
CA ALA A 19 -9.88 -14.00 -4.61
C ALA A 19 -9.75 -14.30 -3.12
N LEU A 20 -10.71 -13.84 -2.31
CA LEU A 20 -10.71 -14.04 -0.87
C LEU A 20 -10.78 -15.53 -0.52
N ALA A 21 -11.56 -16.31 -1.27
CA ALA A 21 -11.61 -17.75 -1.10
C ALA A 21 -10.27 -18.41 -1.46
N ALA A 22 -9.62 -18.01 -2.55
CA ALA A 22 -8.33 -18.56 -2.97
C ALA A 22 -7.18 -18.18 -2.03
N MET A 23 -7.25 -17.02 -1.39
CA MET A 23 -6.32 -16.62 -0.32
C MET A 23 -6.40 -17.53 0.91
N ARG A 24 -7.49 -18.29 1.07
CA ARG A 24 -7.67 -19.22 2.17
C ARG A 24 -6.91 -20.51 1.88
N GLU A 25 -5.60 -20.49 2.12
CA GLU A 25 -4.73 -21.67 1.98
C GLU A 25 -5.04 -22.72 3.05
N ASP A 26 -5.46 -22.28 4.25
CA ASP A 26 -5.78 -23.12 5.40
C ASP A 26 -7.16 -22.77 5.95
N GLY A 27 -7.94 -23.79 6.32
CA GLY A 27 -9.21 -23.65 7.01
C GLY A 27 -9.12 -22.82 8.30
N ALA A 28 -7.94 -22.79 8.95
CA ALA A 28 -7.64 -22.03 10.15
C ALA A 28 -7.48 -20.51 9.93
N TRP A 29 -7.33 -20.04 8.69
CA TRP A 29 -7.19 -18.61 8.41
C TRP A 29 -8.54 -17.91 8.53
N LEU A 30 -8.53 -16.76 9.19
CA LEU A 30 -9.70 -15.90 9.28
C LEU A 30 -9.88 -15.20 7.94
N VAL A 31 -11.09 -15.30 7.39
CA VAL A 31 -11.54 -14.48 6.27
C VAL A 31 -12.52 -13.47 6.82
N ARG A 32 -12.24 -12.19 6.61
CA ARG A 32 -13.14 -11.09 6.95
C ARG A 32 -13.33 -10.23 5.72
N SER A 33 -14.56 -9.80 5.46
CA SER A 33 -14.84 -8.85 4.39
C SER A 33 -16.00 -7.95 4.75
N GLU A 34 -15.93 -6.70 4.32
CA GLU A 34 -16.92 -5.67 4.62
C GLU A 34 -17.10 -4.79 3.38
N SER A 35 -18.37 -4.54 3.03
CA SER A 35 -18.71 -3.56 2.01
C SER A 35 -18.74 -2.17 2.65
N VAL A 36 -18.12 -1.21 1.99
CA VAL A 36 -18.11 0.19 2.41
C VAL A 36 -18.68 1.05 1.28
N PRO A 37 -19.18 2.27 1.54
CA PRO A 37 -19.84 3.07 0.50
C PRO A 37 -19.03 3.25 -0.79
N SER A 38 -17.70 3.24 -0.67
CA SER A 38 -16.77 3.50 -1.77
C SER A 38 -16.10 2.24 -2.33
N GLY A 39 -16.52 1.04 -1.89
CA GLY A 39 -15.85 -0.19 -2.30
C GLY A 39 -16.04 -1.37 -1.34
N ARG A 40 -15.04 -2.23 -1.27
CA ARG A 40 -15.03 -3.40 -0.40
C ARG A 40 -13.63 -3.70 0.06
N VAL A 41 -13.49 -4.04 1.34
CA VAL A 41 -12.23 -4.51 1.90
C VAL A 41 -12.44 -5.93 2.38
N GLY A 42 -11.48 -6.78 2.05
CA GLY A 42 -11.40 -8.14 2.51
C GLY A 42 -9.98 -8.45 2.96
N ALA A 43 -9.85 -9.36 3.90
CA ALA A 43 -8.56 -9.73 4.42
C ALA A 43 -8.56 -11.18 4.90
N VAL A 44 -7.44 -11.83 4.69
CA VAL A 44 -7.27 -13.26 4.92
C VAL A 44 -5.93 -13.54 5.60
N GLY A 45 -5.97 -14.18 6.76
CA GLY A 45 -4.74 -14.49 7.49
C GLY A 45 -4.98 -15.08 8.87
N PRO A 46 -3.91 -15.49 9.58
CA PRO A 46 -4.03 -15.87 10.97
C PRO A 46 -4.43 -14.66 11.84
N ALA A 47 -5.18 -14.92 12.91
CA ALA A 47 -5.80 -13.91 13.75
C ALA A 47 -4.84 -12.87 14.35
N HIS A 48 -3.57 -13.24 14.57
CA HIS A 48 -2.56 -12.34 15.13
C HIS A 48 -1.99 -11.35 14.10
N SER A 49 -2.07 -11.67 12.81
CA SER A 49 -1.53 -10.84 11.72
C SER A 49 -2.55 -9.91 11.10
N LEU A 50 -3.84 -10.24 11.28
CA LEU A 50 -4.94 -9.48 10.73
C LEU A 50 -5.67 -8.74 11.84
N ARG A 51 -5.61 -7.40 11.81
CA ARG A 51 -6.31 -6.56 12.79
C ARG A 51 -7.34 -5.69 12.09
N ARG A 52 -8.50 -5.54 12.72
CA ARG A 52 -9.53 -4.55 12.36
C ARG A 52 -9.72 -3.65 13.57
N MET A 53 -9.57 -2.35 13.37
CA MET A 53 -9.77 -1.33 14.39
C MET A 53 -10.91 -0.42 13.93
N GLU A 54 -11.72 0.04 14.87
CA GLU A 54 -12.85 0.92 14.61
C GLU A 54 -12.78 2.12 15.56
N ASP A 55 -12.92 3.32 15.02
CA ASP A 55 -13.08 4.54 15.81
C ASP A 55 -14.56 4.78 16.06
N SER A 56 -14.99 4.64 17.32
CA SER A 56 -16.38 4.84 17.72
C SER A 56 -16.88 6.28 17.51
N GLY A 57 -15.98 7.26 17.43
CA GLY A 57 -16.34 8.67 17.23
C GLY A 57 -16.67 8.98 15.77
N SER A 58 -15.87 8.49 14.82
CA SER A 58 -16.02 8.76 13.38
C SER A 58 -16.71 7.62 12.60
N GLY A 59 -16.78 6.43 13.19
CA GLY A 59 -17.15 5.18 12.51
C GLY A 59 -16.08 4.69 11.53
N ALA A 60 -14.88 5.29 11.54
CA ALA A 60 -13.80 4.88 10.65
C ALA A 60 -13.31 3.47 10.98
N VAL A 61 -13.01 2.69 9.94
CA VAL A 61 -12.55 1.31 10.06
C VAL A 61 -11.19 1.17 9.40
N LEU A 62 -10.22 0.70 10.17
CA LEU A 62 -8.86 0.44 9.72
C LEU A 62 -8.59 -1.06 9.68
N TRP A 63 -8.21 -1.55 8.50
CA TRP A 63 -7.80 -2.93 8.26
C TRP A 63 -6.28 -2.98 8.16
N ILE A 64 -5.63 -3.83 8.96
CA ILE A 64 -4.18 -3.96 8.99
C ILE A 64 -3.78 -5.39 8.69
N ASP A 65 -2.88 -5.55 7.73
CA ASP A 65 -2.09 -6.75 7.49
C ASP A 65 -0.65 -6.54 8.00
N GLY A 66 -0.29 -7.25 9.06
CA GLY A 66 1.00 -7.16 9.73
C GLY A 66 0.91 -6.65 11.16
N SER A 67 2.03 -6.12 11.65
CA SER A 67 2.16 -5.65 13.04
C SER A 67 2.49 -4.16 13.04
N LEU A 68 1.81 -3.43 13.90
CA LEU A 68 1.97 -2.00 14.07
C LEU A 68 2.24 -1.68 15.55
N CYS A 69 3.07 -0.68 15.80
CA CYS A 69 3.32 -0.12 17.12
C CYS A 69 3.52 1.40 17.02
N GLY A 70 3.43 2.10 18.15
CA GLY A 70 3.96 3.46 18.27
C GLY A 70 5.49 3.42 18.24
N TRP A 71 6.10 4.56 17.94
CA TRP A 71 7.56 4.72 17.97
C TRP A 71 8.18 4.49 19.36
N ASP A 72 7.38 4.59 20.42
CA ASP A 72 7.75 4.26 21.79
C ASP A 72 7.62 2.75 22.11
N GLY A 73 7.27 1.94 21.12
CA GLY A 73 7.04 0.50 21.23
C GLY A 73 5.69 0.10 21.83
N ARG A 74 4.84 1.07 22.23
CA ARG A 74 3.50 0.78 22.76
C ARG A 74 2.52 0.56 21.63
N GLU A 75 1.36 0.02 21.94
CA GLU A 75 0.27 -0.02 20.98
C GLU A 75 -0.28 1.40 20.75
N PRO A 76 -0.34 1.89 19.51
CA PRO A 76 -0.83 3.24 19.24
C PRO A 76 -2.34 3.29 19.47
N SER A 77 -2.82 4.44 19.94
CA SER A 77 -4.26 4.64 20.06
C SER A 77 -4.90 4.61 18.67
N PRO A 78 -6.13 4.07 18.53
CA PRO A 78 -6.85 4.11 17.26
C PRO A 78 -6.90 5.54 16.69
N GLU A 79 -7.23 6.52 17.53
CA GLU A 79 -7.30 7.94 17.16
C GLU A 79 -6.01 8.47 16.52
N ALA A 80 -4.84 8.08 17.05
CA ALA A 80 -3.56 8.49 16.47
C ALA A 80 -3.38 7.89 15.06
N MET A 81 -3.73 6.63 14.87
CA MET A 81 -3.66 5.95 13.58
C MET A 81 -4.59 6.57 12.54
N PHE A 82 -5.81 6.93 12.93
CA PHE A 82 -6.79 7.53 12.03
C PHE A 82 -6.41 8.95 11.60
N ARG A 83 -5.65 9.69 12.41
CA ARG A 83 -5.31 11.09 12.16
C ARG A 83 -3.95 11.31 11.50
N ALA A 84 -2.92 10.56 11.90
CA ALA A 84 -1.53 10.87 11.55
C ALA A 84 -0.94 9.98 10.45
N GLY A 85 -1.69 8.99 9.95
CA GLY A 85 -1.22 8.12 8.86
C GLY A 85 0.02 7.32 9.26
N SER A 86 0.98 7.18 8.34
CA SER A 86 2.22 6.41 8.57
C SER A 86 3.15 7.04 9.60
N ASP A 87 3.09 8.35 9.82
CA ASP A 87 4.16 9.07 10.52
C ASP A 87 4.11 8.86 12.04
N SER A 88 2.94 8.49 12.58
CA SER A 88 2.74 8.20 14.00
C SER A 88 3.08 6.76 14.41
N CYS A 89 3.34 5.88 13.45
CA CYS A 89 3.43 4.44 13.71
C CYS A 89 4.71 3.83 13.12
N ALA A 90 5.29 2.92 13.89
CA ALA A 90 6.32 2.00 13.45
C ALA A 90 5.74 0.59 13.23
N GLY A 91 6.54 -0.31 12.67
CA GLY A 91 6.20 -1.71 12.50
C GLY A 91 6.37 -2.20 11.07
N HIS A 92 5.77 -3.36 10.77
CA HIS A 92 5.75 -3.97 9.45
C HIS A 92 4.30 -4.20 9.02
N PHE A 93 3.73 -3.27 8.26
CA PHE A 93 2.30 -3.32 7.97
C PHE A 93 1.91 -2.66 6.66
N ALA A 94 0.81 -3.17 6.11
CA ALA A 94 0.02 -2.51 5.09
C ALA A 94 -1.40 -2.35 5.64
N ALA A 95 -2.03 -1.20 5.42
CA ALA A 95 -3.36 -0.95 5.95
C ALA A 95 -4.29 -0.25 4.95
N ILE A 96 -5.58 -0.50 5.11
CA ILE A 96 -6.66 0.17 4.38
C ILE A 96 -7.60 0.83 5.39
N LEU A 97 -7.70 2.16 5.28
CA LEU A 97 -8.62 2.99 6.03
C LEU A 97 -9.87 3.29 5.22
N CYS A 98 -11.02 2.98 5.80
CA CYS A 98 -12.35 3.34 5.32
C CYS A 98 -12.94 4.37 6.28
N HIS A 99 -13.17 5.59 5.81
CA HIS A 99 -13.78 6.65 6.64
C HIS A 99 -15.22 6.91 6.20
N PRO A 100 -16.23 6.74 7.07
CA PRO A 100 -17.60 7.12 6.76
C PRO A 100 -17.69 8.58 6.34
N GLY A 101 -18.50 8.88 5.33
CA GLY A 101 -18.68 10.23 4.80
C GLY A 101 -17.54 10.73 3.90
N HIS A 102 -16.44 9.99 3.75
CA HIS A 102 -15.39 10.28 2.78
C HIS A 102 -15.48 9.31 1.60
N GLU A 103 -15.45 9.86 0.37
CA GLU A 103 -15.35 9.00 -0.81
C GLU A 103 -13.98 8.32 -0.90
N GLY A 104 -13.96 7.08 -1.35
CA GLY A 104 -12.75 6.32 -1.58
C GLY A 104 -12.24 5.52 -0.39
N LEU A 105 -11.05 4.95 -0.59
CA LEU A 105 -10.28 4.20 0.40
C LEU A 105 -8.92 4.86 0.57
N GLN A 106 -8.36 4.87 1.78
CA GLN A 106 -6.98 5.32 1.99
C GLN A 106 -6.08 4.13 2.29
N ALA A 107 -5.03 3.96 1.51
CA ALA A 107 -3.98 2.99 1.74
C ALA A 107 -2.86 3.61 2.57
N ILE A 108 -2.38 2.89 3.57
CA ILE A 108 -1.30 3.30 4.45
C ILE A 108 -0.21 2.22 4.43
N THR A 109 1.04 2.61 4.17
CA THR A 109 2.20 1.71 4.17
C THR A 109 3.16 2.02 5.31
N ASP A 110 3.83 0.99 5.84
CA ASP A 110 4.81 1.16 6.89
C ASP A 110 6.00 2.05 6.47
N PRO A 111 6.71 2.67 7.43
CA PRO A 111 7.79 3.61 7.14
C PRO A 111 8.92 3.05 6.25
N TRP A 112 9.12 1.73 6.27
CA TRP A 112 10.23 1.08 5.56
C TRP A 112 9.78 0.29 4.33
N GLY A 113 8.47 0.18 4.08
CA GLY A 113 7.91 -0.63 3.01
C GLY A 113 8.27 -2.10 3.16
N THR A 114 8.35 -2.58 4.39
CA THR A 114 8.65 -3.98 4.73
C THR A 114 7.47 -4.89 4.38
N ARG A 115 6.24 -4.38 4.50
CA ARG A 115 5.05 -5.02 3.97
C ARG A 115 4.63 -4.31 2.69
N LEU A 116 4.63 -5.04 1.59
CA LEU A 116 4.27 -4.49 0.30
C LEU A 116 2.76 -4.35 0.19
N LEU A 117 2.32 -3.24 -0.40
CA LEU A 117 0.94 -3.05 -0.83
C LEU A 117 0.99 -2.69 -2.31
N TYR A 118 0.44 -3.56 -3.13
CA TYR A 118 0.35 -3.39 -4.57
C TYR A 118 -0.91 -2.62 -4.91
N GLN A 119 -0.81 -1.76 -5.93
CA GLN A 119 -1.94 -1.11 -6.56
C GLN A 119 -2.03 -1.53 -8.03
N VAL A 120 -3.26 -1.60 -8.48
CA VAL A 120 -3.61 -2.10 -9.79
C VAL A 120 -4.74 -1.24 -10.33
N ARG A 121 -4.52 -0.65 -11.51
CA ARG A 121 -5.56 0.13 -12.18
C ARG A 121 -6.51 -0.83 -12.90
N HIS A 122 -7.79 -0.74 -12.58
CA HIS A 122 -8.86 -1.41 -13.31
C HIS A 122 -9.68 -0.37 -14.11
N ALA A 123 -10.42 -0.81 -15.13
CA ALA A 123 -11.27 0.07 -15.93
C ALA A 123 -12.27 0.86 -15.05
N ASP A 124 -12.82 0.18 -14.04
CA ASP A 124 -13.87 0.72 -13.16
C ASP A 124 -13.37 1.18 -11.79
N GLY A 125 -12.07 1.19 -11.54
CA GLY A 125 -11.55 1.51 -10.21
C GLY A 125 -10.11 1.11 -9.95
N TRP A 126 -9.84 0.76 -8.70
CA TRP A 126 -8.56 0.37 -8.16
C TRP A 126 -8.71 -0.93 -7.38
N LEU A 127 -7.75 -1.82 -7.59
CA LEU A 127 -7.54 -2.98 -6.75
C LEU A 127 -6.24 -2.80 -5.97
N LEU A 128 -6.30 -3.01 -4.66
CA LEU A 128 -5.19 -2.95 -3.74
C LEU A 128 -5.00 -4.33 -3.12
N ALA A 129 -3.77 -4.81 -3.05
CA ALA A 129 -3.49 -6.12 -2.46
C ALA A 129 -2.13 -6.15 -1.79
N SER A 130 -1.99 -6.76 -0.62
CA SER A 130 -0.65 -6.99 -0.03
C SER A 130 0.01 -8.29 -0.51
N ASP A 131 -0.75 -9.11 -1.23
CA ASP A 131 -0.32 -10.40 -1.77
C ASP A 131 -0.78 -10.51 -3.24
N LEU A 132 0.16 -10.74 -4.17
CA LEU A 132 -0.15 -10.85 -5.59
C LEU A 132 -0.71 -12.21 -5.98
N ASP A 133 -0.41 -13.25 -5.21
CA ASP A 133 -0.94 -14.59 -5.49
C ASP A 133 -2.46 -14.59 -5.35
N ALA A 134 -2.98 -13.83 -4.38
CA ALA A 134 -4.40 -13.53 -4.21
C ALA A 134 -5.02 -12.89 -5.47
N VAL A 135 -4.36 -11.87 -6.00
CA VAL A 135 -4.83 -11.13 -7.18
C VAL A 135 -4.87 -12.03 -8.40
N PHE A 136 -3.87 -12.89 -8.57
CA PHE A 136 -3.81 -13.80 -9.70
C PHE A 136 -4.76 -14.98 -9.58
N ALA A 137 -4.90 -15.57 -8.40
CA ALA A 137 -5.82 -16.69 -8.19
C ALA A 137 -7.28 -16.29 -8.46
N ALA A 138 -7.60 -15.02 -8.23
CA ALA A 138 -8.88 -14.42 -8.56
C ALA A 138 -9.15 -14.24 -10.06
N GLY A 139 -8.11 -14.32 -10.90
CA GLY A 139 -8.20 -13.87 -12.29
C GLY A 139 -8.47 -12.38 -12.43
N LEU A 140 -8.19 -11.58 -11.38
CA LEU A 140 -8.39 -10.12 -11.39
C LEU A 140 -7.35 -9.41 -12.26
N LEU A 141 -6.23 -10.08 -12.55
CA LEU A 141 -5.22 -9.58 -13.48
C LEU A 141 -4.66 -10.65 -14.41
N PRO A 142 -4.36 -10.28 -15.66
CA PRO A 142 -3.58 -11.15 -16.54
C PRO A 142 -2.13 -11.23 -16.04
N ARG A 143 -1.59 -12.45 -15.97
CA ARG A 143 -0.17 -12.69 -15.66
C ARG A 143 0.71 -12.29 -16.84
N ARG A 144 1.02 -11.01 -16.95
CA ARG A 144 1.87 -10.45 -18.01
C ARG A 144 3.13 -9.87 -17.42
N VAL A 145 4.28 -10.33 -17.90
CA VAL A 145 5.58 -9.75 -17.55
C VAL A 145 5.77 -8.45 -18.30
N ASP A 146 6.33 -7.44 -17.63
CA ASP A 146 6.76 -6.18 -18.23
C ASP A 146 8.14 -6.36 -18.91
N PRO A 147 8.22 -6.32 -20.26
CA PRO A 147 9.48 -6.54 -20.97
C PRO A 147 10.53 -5.47 -20.67
N ALA A 148 10.11 -4.22 -20.43
CA ALA A 148 11.02 -3.13 -20.13
C ALA A 148 11.63 -3.30 -18.74
N TYR A 149 10.82 -3.77 -17.79
CA TYR A 149 11.30 -4.14 -16.46
C TYR A 149 12.28 -5.32 -16.54
N MET A 150 11.90 -6.38 -17.26
CA MET A 150 12.75 -7.57 -17.44
C MET A 150 14.10 -7.21 -18.07
N SER A 151 14.09 -6.38 -19.11
CA SER A 151 15.32 -5.89 -19.75
C SER A 151 16.24 -5.17 -18.75
N SER A 152 15.65 -4.32 -17.90
CA SER A 152 16.40 -3.59 -16.87
C SER A 152 16.94 -4.50 -15.77
N LEU A 153 16.14 -5.47 -15.33
CA LEU A 153 16.54 -6.48 -14.35
C LEU A 153 17.73 -7.29 -14.88
N LEU A 154 17.64 -7.82 -16.10
CA LEU A 154 18.70 -8.62 -16.71
C LEU A 154 19.98 -7.81 -16.97
N ARG A 155 19.85 -6.52 -17.34
CA ARG A 155 20.99 -5.67 -17.67
C ARG A 155 21.72 -5.13 -16.44
N PHE A 156 20.99 -4.80 -15.39
CA PHE A 156 21.54 -4.08 -14.23
C PHE A 156 21.48 -4.87 -12.92
N ASN A 157 20.90 -6.08 -12.94
CA ASN A 157 20.60 -6.88 -11.75
C ASN A 157 19.85 -6.07 -10.68
N LYS A 158 19.00 -5.12 -11.12
CA LYS A 158 18.22 -4.25 -10.24
C LYS A 158 16.79 -4.76 -10.16
N CYS A 159 16.40 -5.14 -8.94
CA CYS A 159 15.10 -5.73 -8.66
C CYS A 159 13.98 -4.70 -8.43
N ARG A 160 14.21 -3.38 -8.62
CA ARG A 160 13.18 -2.32 -8.58
C ARG A 160 13.50 -1.12 -9.47
N LEU A 161 12.49 -0.62 -10.18
CA LEU A 161 12.50 0.63 -10.95
C LEU A 161 11.43 1.59 -10.41
N GLY A 162 11.74 2.22 -9.27
CA GLY A 162 10.74 2.99 -8.51
C GLY A 162 9.61 2.07 -8.05
N ASP A 163 8.38 2.47 -8.38
CA ASP A 163 7.15 1.80 -7.95
C ASP A 163 6.77 0.62 -8.88
N ARG A 164 7.46 0.43 -10.02
CA ARG A 164 7.13 -0.64 -10.98
C ARG A 164 7.51 -2.01 -10.44
N THR A 165 6.74 -3.02 -10.84
CA THR A 165 7.07 -4.43 -10.63
C THR A 165 7.45 -5.12 -11.95
N LEU A 166 7.82 -6.40 -11.87
CA LEU A 166 8.06 -7.25 -13.03
C LEU A 166 6.78 -7.56 -13.82
N LEU A 167 5.61 -7.18 -13.29
CA LEU A 167 4.30 -7.46 -13.83
C LEU A 167 3.71 -6.17 -14.43
N TYR A 168 3.09 -6.31 -15.59
CA TYR A 168 2.44 -5.21 -16.29
C TYR A 168 1.24 -4.71 -15.47
N ASP A 169 1.03 -3.39 -15.41
CA ASP A 169 -0.05 -2.70 -14.67
C ASP A 169 -0.09 -2.94 -13.15
N VAL A 170 0.97 -3.52 -12.57
CA VAL A 170 1.12 -3.71 -11.13
C VAL A 170 2.22 -2.81 -10.61
N GLU A 171 1.85 -1.89 -9.71
CA GLU A 171 2.77 -1.00 -9.01
C GLU A 171 2.78 -1.31 -7.52
N VAL A 172 3.90 -1.06 -6.85
CA VAL A 172 4.03 -1.09 -5.40
C VAL A 172 3.79 0.32 -4.87
N LEU A 173 2.97 0.46 -3.83
CA LEU A 173 2.86 1.74 -3.14
C LEU A 173 4.20 2.10 -2.48
N PRO A 174 4.60 3.38 -2.54
CA PRO A 174 5.78 3.85 -1.84
C PRO A 174 5.74 3.53 -0.34
N PRO A 175 6.89 3.31 0.32
CA PRO A 175 6.96 3.25 1.78
C PRO A 175 6.55 4.58 2.41
N ALA A 176 6.19 4.56 3.70
CA ALA A 176 5.80 5.74 4.46
C ALA A 176 4.73 6.57 3.75
N SER A 177 3.70 5.89 3.20
CA SER A 177 2.72 6.55 2.37
C SER A 177 1.29 6.40 2.87
N ALA A 178 0.50 7.46 2.65
CA ALA A 178 -0.93 7.55 2.93
C ALA A 178 -1.64 8.08 1.67
N ILE A 179 -2.04 7.16 0.79
CA ILE A 179 -2.57 7.48 -0.54
C ILE A 179 -4.07 7.18 -0.58
N ARG A 180 -4.88 8.15 -0.98
CA ARG A 180 -6.32 7.98 -1.13
C ARG A 180 -6.66 7.59 -2.57
N PHE A 181 -7.47 6.55 -2.72
CA PHE A 181 -8.00 6.04 -3.97
C PHE A 181 -9.47 6.40 -4.07
N LEU A 182 -9.86 7.03 -5.17
CA LEU A 182 -11.24 7.45 -5.39
C LEU A 182 -11.97 6.48 -6.33
N PRO A 183 -13.30 6.32 -6.18
CA PRO A 183 -14.09 5.43 -7.04
C PRO A 183 -14.04 5.80 -8.52
N ASP A 184 -13.85 7.09 -8.83
CA ASP A 184 -13.69 7.61 -10.19
C ASP A 184 -12.33 7.27 -10.82
N GLY A 185 -11.44 6.66 -10.05
CA GLY A 185 -10.15 6.23 -10.51
C GLY A 185 -9.01 7.23 -10.37
N ARG A 186 -9.26 8.38 -9.77
CA ARG A 186 -8.18 9.27 -9.31
C ARG A 186 -7.49 8.68 -8.09
N ARG A 187 -6.24 9.09 -7.88
CA ARG A 187 -5.48 8.87 -6.64
C ARG A 187 -4.99 10.21 -6.11
N GLU A 188 -5.09 10.41 -4.81
CA GLU A 188 -4.67 11.62 -4.12
C GLU A 188 -3.56 11.27 -3.13
N VAL A 189 -2.42 11.93 -3.28
CA VAL A 189 -1.27 11.78 -2.37
C VAL A 189 -1.30 12.94 -1.41
N THR A 190 -1.31 12.66 -0.11
CA THR A 190 -1.42 13.71 0.91
C THR A 190 -0.10 14.49 0.96
N PRO A 191 -0.10 15.84 0.89
CA PRO A 191 1.12 16.63 0.74
C PRO A 191 2.17 16.47 1.85
N GLU A 192 1.75 16.10 3.07
CA GLU A 192 2.63 15.95 4.24
C GLU A 192 3.72 14.88 4.02
N GLN A 193 3.47 13.92 3.13
CA GLN A 193 4.40 12.86 2.72
C GLN A 193 5.64 13.37 1.96
N ARG A 194 5.66 14.62 1.48
CA ARG A 194 6.85 15.19 0.81
C ARG A 194 8.01 15.48 1.77
N ARG A 195 7.78 15.48 3.09
CA ARG A 195 8.83 15.78 4.08
C ARG A 195 9.69 14.56 4.43
N GLY A 196 9.13 13.35 4.41
CA GLY A 196 9.87 12.11 4.71
C GLY A 196 10.88 11.74 3.63
N THR A 197 10.54 11.94 2.35
CA THR A 197 11.48 11.70 1.24
C THR A 197 12.62 12.71 1.23
N ALA A 198 12.39 13.94 1.72
CA ALA A 198 13.43 14.95 1.84
C ALA A 198 14.53 14.49 2.81
N LEU A 199 14.19 13.89 3.95
CA LEU A 199 15.15 13.42 4.96
C LEU A 199 16.04 12.26 4.49
N LEU A 200 15.56 11.40 3.59
CA LEU A 200 16.39 10.36 2.96
C LEU A 200 17.25 10.89 1.80
N THR A 201 16.92 12.05 1.25
CA THR A 201 17.76 12.74 0.23
C THR A 201 18.75 13.74 0.81
N THR A 202 18.55 14.24 2.04
CA THR A 202 19.45 15.21 2.69
C THR A 202 20.60 14.57 3.48
N GLY A 203 20.82 13.26 3.33
CA GLY A 203 21.79 12.51 4.11
C GLY A 203 22.83 11.73 3.30
N ASN A 204 23.08 12.09 2.03
CA ASN A 204 24.23 11.54 1.33
C ASN A 204 25.39 12.56 1.36
N PRO A 205 26.35 12.46 2.30
CA PRO A 205 27.48 13.39 2.37
C PRO A 205 28.30 13.43 1.07
N LEU A 206 28.18 12.42 0.21
CA LEU A 206 28.82 12.41 -1.11
C LEU A 206 28.16 13.37 -2.11
N SER A 207 26.89 13.76 -1.97
CA SER A 207 26.26 14.68 -2.95
C SER A 207 26.66 16.13 -2.76
N ASP A 208 26.97 16.54 -1.52
CA ASP A 208 27.41 17.91 -1.25
C ASP A 208 28.90 18.10 -1.59
N GLU A 209 29.73 17.07 -1.38
CA GLU A 209 31.13 17.08 -1.83
C GLU A 209 31.24 17.08 -3.37
N VAL A 210 30.40 16.32 -4.08
CA VAL A 210 30.36 16.32 -5.55
C VAL A 210 29.88 17.67 -6.08
N ARG A 211 28.86 18.29 -5.47
CA ARG A 211 28.40 19.64 -5.84
C ARG A 211 29.45 20.72 -5.59
N LEU A 212 30.23 20.59 -4.51
CA LEU A 212 31.33 21.52 -4.20
C LEU A 212 32.49 21.34 -5.19
N ALA A 213 32.82 20.10 -5.56
CA ALA A 213 33.85 19.80 -6.56
C ALA A 213 33.46 20.32 -7.95
N GLU A 214 32.20 20.15 -8.37
CA GLU A 214 31.70 20.68 -9.65
C GLU A 214 31.64 22.22 -9.69
N ALA A 215 31.31 22.87 -8.58
CA ALA A 215 31.34 24.34 -8.49
C ALA A 215 32.78 24.89 -8.57
N THR A 216 33.73 24.20 -7.95
CA THR A 216 35.15 24.59 -7.97
C THR A 216 35.76 24.40 -9.36
N ALA A 217 35.39 23.33 -10.07
CA ALA A 217 35.84 23.07 -11.44
C ALA A 217 35.27 24.05 -12.49
N ARG A 218 34.16 24.73 -12.21
CA ARG A 218 33.60 25.77 -13.10
C ARG A 218 34.17 27.17 -12.86
N ALA A 219 34.86 27.36 -11.74
CA ALA A 219 35.46 28.64 -11.36
C ALA A 219 36.95 28.76 -11.73
N ALA A 220 37.55 27.68 -12.26
CA ALA A 220 38.91 27.62 -12.78
C ALA A 220 38.89 27.64 -14.32
#